data_AF-A0A4Y9LZL1-F1
#
_entry.id   AF-A0A4Y9LZL1-F1
#
_cell.length_a   1.000
_cell.length_b   1.000
_cell.length_c   1.000
_cell.angle_alpha   90.00
_cell.angle_beta   90.00
_cell.angle_gamma   90.00
#
_symmetry.space_group_name_H-M   'P 1'
#
loop_
_entity.id
_entity.type
_entity.pdbx_description
1 polymer ?
#
loop_
_entity_poly.entity_id
_entity_poly.type
_entity_poly.pdbx_seq_one_letter_code
_entity_poly.pdbx_strand_id
1 'polypeptide(L)'
;MWTQGQRDRLAVEHQILQNEGFTQFSVYRNPSDDTYYASGYATSNAGRNYFLYMPIPSGFPAQRPPLYITDPIPLLTYNGTPISSLGVSHAMHTLTPHAGGWVQVCHWRDARWHSGIVLQKVFLKALIWIEAYEQHLATGRDLADFVRSMAEVA
;
A
#
# COMPACT_ATOMS: atom_id res chain seq x y z
N MET A 1 11.34 21.10 2.71
CA MET A 1 10.62 21.61 1.52
C MET A 1 10.88 20.69 0.35
N TRP A 2 9.87 20.43 -0.48
CA TRP A 2 10.00 19.58 -1.68
C TRP A 2 10.78 20.31 -2.78
N THR A 3 11.77 19.63 -3.35
CA THR A 3 12.53 20.13 -4.52
C THR A 3 11.67 20.07 -5.79
N GLN A 4 12.05 20.84 -6.81
CA GLN A 4 11.36 20.81 -8.10
C GLN A 4 11.35 19.39 -8.71
N GLY A 5 12.49 18.70 -8.71
CA GLY A 5 12.58 17.34 -9.24
C GLY A 5 11.67 16.33 -8.51
N GLN A 6 11.42 16.51 -7.21
CA GLN A 6 10.45 15.67 -6.50
C GLN A 6 9.01 15.98 -6.90
N ARG A 7 8.66 17.26 -7.08
CA ARG A 7 7.33 17.66 -7.55
C ARG A 7 7.07 17.14 -8.96
N ASP A 8 8.06 17.24 -9.85
CA ASP A 8 7.99 16.69 -11.20
C ASP A 8 7.83 15.18 -11.17
N ARG A 9 8.60 14.48 -10.31
CA ARG A 9 8.44 13.04 -10.11
C ARG A 9 7.03 12.69 -9.67
N LEU A 10 6.45 13.42 -8.71
CA LEU A 10 5.10 13.15 -8.22
C LEU A 10 4.01 13.40 -9.27
N ALA A 11 4.19 14.39 -10.13
CA ALA A 11 3.30 14.62 -11.28
C ALA A 11 3.36 13.44 -12.27
N VAL A 12 4.55 12.91 -12.54
CA VAL A 12 4.73 11.71 -13.36
C VAL A 12 4.10 10.47 -12.71
N GLU A 13 4.28 10.28 -11.39
CA GLU A 13 3.63 9.17 -10.67
C GLU A 13 2.10 9.20 -10.80
N HIS A 14 1.49 10.38 -10.70
CA HIS A 14 0.07 10.56 -10.96
C HIS A 14 -0.31 10.12 -12.38
N GLN A 15 0.43 10.57 -13.39
CA GLN A 15 0.18 10.20 -14.79
C GLN A 15 0.33 8.70 -15.04
N ILE A 16 1.33 8.05 -14.44
CA ILE A 16 1.51 6.59 -14.53
C ILE A 16 0.29 5.87 -13.96
N LEU A 17 -0.23 6.29 -12.80
CA LEU A 17 -1.46 5.70 -12.25
C LEU A 17 -2.63 5.81 -13.24
N GLN A 18 -2.83 6.99 -13.83
CA GLN A 18 -3.94 7.20 -14.76
C GLN A 18 -3.81 6.39 -16.04
N ASN A 19 -2.60 6.26 -16.58
CA ASN A 19 -2.34 5.61 -17.87
C ASN A 19 -2.30 4.07 -17.77
N GLU A 20 -1.90 3.52 -16.62
CA GLU A 20 -1.73 2.07 -16.42
C GLU A 20 -3.01 1.39 -15.87
N GLY A 21 -4.15 2.09 -15.90
CA GLY A 21 -5.44 1.55 -15.43
C GLY A 21 -5.64 1.58 -13.92
N PHE A 22 -4.86 2.40 -13.19
CA PHE A 22 -4.98 2.63 -11.74
C PHE A 22 -5.74 3.94 -11.45
N THR A 23 -6.74 4.27 -12.26
CA THR A 23 -7.50 5.54 -12.20
C THR A 23 -8.32 5.72 -10.92
N GLN A 24 -8.55 4.64 -10.18
CA GLN A 24 -9.12 4.69 -8.83
C GLN A 24 -8.18 5.28 -7.77
N PHE A 25 -6.89 5.46 -8.11
CA PHE A 25 -5.88 6.06 -7.25
C PHE A 25 -5.36 7.36 -7.86
N SER A 26 -4.95 8.29 -7.01
CA SER A 26 -4.34 9.54 -7.41
C SER A 26 -3.32 10.02 -6.39
N VAL A 27 -2.34 10.79 -6.85
CA VAL A 27 -1.47 11.61 -6.00
C VAL A 27 -2.14 12.95 -5.73
N TYR A 28 -2.15 13.33 -4.46
CA TYR A 28 -2.74 14.57 -3.95
C TYR A 28 -1.67 15.40 -3.24
N ARG A 29 -1.89 16.72 -3.21
CA ARG A 29 -1.09 17.67 -2.45
C ARG A 29 -1.97 18.29 -1.38
N ASN A 30 -1.51 18.32 -0.14
CA ASN A 30 -2.08 19.17 0.90
C ASN A 30 -1.31 20.51 0.91
N PRO A 31 -1.92 21.63 0.49
CA PRO A 31 -1.23 22.91 0.38
C PRO A 31 -0.85 23.52 1.73
N SER A 32 -1.56 23.22 2.82
CA SER A 32 -1.32 23.85 4.13
C SER A 32 0.05 23.52 4.68
N ASP A 33 0.45 22.25 4.52
CA ASP A 33 1.68 21.70 5.14
C ASP A 33 2.73 21.35 4.08
N ASP A 34 2.45 21.67 2.80
CA ASP A 34 3.23 21.26 1.63
C ASP A 34 3.57 19.76 1.67
N THR A 35 2.57 18.91 1.94
CA THR A 35 2.72 17.45 1.99
C THR A 35 2.02 16.79 0.81
N TYR A 36 2.42 15.56 0.51
CA TYR A 36 1.84 14.76 -0.57
C TYR A 36 1.40 13.40 -0.03
N TYR A 37 0.34 12.88 -0.61
CA TYR A 37 -0.13 11.53 -0.34
C TYR A 37 -0.71 10.93 -1.61
N ALA A 38 -0.81 9.61 -1.68
CA ALA A 38 -1.60 8.92 -2.69
C ALA A 38 -2.69 8.10 -2.02
N SER A 39 -3.87 8.06 -2.60
CA SER A 39 -4.99 7.32 -2.02
C SER A 39 -6.06 6.96 -3.04
N GLY A 40 -6.97 6.07 -2.62
CA GLY A 40 -8.13 5.67 -3.40
C GLY A 40 -8.80 4.42 -2.84
N TYR A 41 -9.96 4.07 -3.40
CA TYR A 41 -10.68 2.85 -3.04
C TYR A 41 -10.30 1.70 -3.97
N ALA A 42 -10.13 0.50 -3.41
CA ALA A 42 -10.09 -0.75 -4.14
C ALA A 42 -11.30 -1.59 -3.77
N THR A 43 -11.93 -2.21 -4.77
CA THR A 43 -12.99 -3.20 -4.56
C THR A 43 -12.42 -4.57 -4.85
N SER A 44 -12.57 -5.49 -3.90
CA SER A 44 -12.19 -6.89 -4.10
C SER A 44 -13.14 -7.61 -5.05
N ASN A 45 -12.73 -8.77 -5.55
CA ASN A 45 -13.61 -9.65 -6.35
C ASN A 45 -14.86 -10.12 -5.58
N ALA A 46 -14.80 -10.14 -4.25
CA ALA A 46 -15.95 -10.42 -3.38
C ALA A 46 -16.89 -9.21 -3.19
N GLY A 47 -16.59 -8.06 -3.82
CA GLY A 47 -17.39 -6.83 -3.75
C GLY A 47 -17.14 -5.99 -2.49
N ARG A 48 -16.16 -6.34 -1.65
CA ARG A 48 -15.78 -5.55 -0.46
C ARG A 48 -14.86 -4.40 -0.84
N ASN A 49 -15.11 -3.22 -0.28
CA ASN A 49 -14.33 -2.00 -0.53
C ASN A 49 -13.27 -1.80 0.56
N TYR A 50 -12.12 -1.27 0.13
CA TYR A 50 -10.96 -0.98 0.96
C TYR A 50 -10.42 0.40 0.60
N PHE A 51 -10.27 1.30 1.58
CA PHE A 51 -9.58 2.57 1.36
C PHE A 51 -8.09 2.42 1.61
N LEU A 52 -7.30 2.77 0.60
CA LEU A 52 -5.86 2.75 0.63
C LEU A 52 -5.31 4.16 0.77
N TYR A 53 -4.39 4.35 1.71
CA TYR A 53 -3.77 5.63 2.00
C TYR A 53 -2.24 5.49 2.11
N MET A 54 -1.53 6.33 1.38
CA MET A 54 -0.08 6.35 1.27
C MET A 54 0.43 7.77 1.55
N PRO A 55 0.81 8.10 2.79
CA PRO A 55 1.53 9.35 3.03
C PRO A 55 2.89 9.27 2.33
N ILE A 56 3.22 10.26 1.48
CA ILE A 56 4.47 10.26 0.74
C ILE A 56 5.51 11.05 1.54
N PRO A 57 6.61 10.40 1.96
CA PRO A 57 7.61 11.07 2.78
C PRO A 57 8.42 12.06 1.95
N SER A 58 8.92 13.12 2.59
CA SER A 58 9.71 14.17 1.95
C SER A 58 11.05 13.68 1.36
N GLY A 59 11.50 12.47 1.71
CA GLY A 59 12.66 11.81 1.09
C GLY A 59 12.35 11.05 -0.21
N PHE A 60 11.10 11.00 -0.68
CA PHE A 60 10.72 10.35 -1.93
C PHE A 60 11.43 11.02 -3.13
N PRO A 61 11.92 10.28 -4.15
CA PRO A 61 11.77 8.82 -4.35
C PRO A 61 12.88 7.97 -3.72
N ALA A 62 13.85 8.54 -3.00
CA ALA A 62 14.89 7.75 -2.33
C ALA A 62 14.35 7.01 -1.09
N GLN A 63 13.39 7.62 -0.39
CA GLN A 63 12.69 7.02 0.74
C GLN A 63 11.40 6.32 0.29
N ARG A 64 11.21 5.09 0.75
CA ARG A 64 10.02 4.28 0.48
C ARG A 64 8.79 4.86 1.18
N PRO A 65 7.65 5.06 0.48
CA PRO A 65 6.40 5.42 1.14
C PRO A 65 5.73 4.18 1.79
N PRO A 66 5.17 4.30 3.00
CA PRO A 66 4.31 3.27 3.56
C PRO A 66 2.96 3.28 2.85
N LEU A 67 2.30 2.12 2.75
CA LEU A 67 0.92 2.02 2.26
C LEU A 67 0.05 1.34 3.31
N TYR A 68 -1.05 2.00 3.67
CA TYR A 68 -1.99 1.53 4.67
C TYR A 68 -3.35 1.22 4.07
N ILE A 69 -4.04 0.24 4.67
CA ILE A 69 -5.49 0.11 4.56
C ILE A 69 -6.09 0.78 5.79
N THR A 70 -6.92 1.80 5.59
CA THR A 70 -7.50 2.60 6.67
C THR A 70 -9.01 2.46 6.80
N ASP A 71 -9.65 1.80 5.85
CA ASP A 71 -11.05 1.41 5.89
C ASP A 71 -11.23 0.06 5.15
N PRO A 72 -11.93 -0.94 5.72
CA PRO A 72 -12.47 -0.95 7.08
C PRO A 72 -11.35 -1.02 8.14
N ILE A 73 -11.66 -0.51 9.33
CA ILE A 73 -10.81 -0.61 10.51
C ILE A 73 -11.65 -1.10 11.72
N PRO A 74 -11.24 -2.19 12.42
CA PRO A 74 -10.06 -3.01 12.17
C PRO A 74 -10.25 -3.98 10.98
N LEU A 75 -9.14 -4.38 10.36
CA LEU A 75 -9.10 -5.64 9.60
C LEU A 75 -8.88 -6.80 10.57
N LEU A 76 -9.65 -7.86 10.43
CA LEU A 76 -9.63 -9.02 11.31
C LEU A 76 -9.02 -10.22 10.57
N THR A 77 -8.28 -11.05 11.29
CA THR A 77 -7.94 -12.40 10.83
C THR A 77 -9.19 -13.27 10.77
N TYR A 78 -9.07 -14.44 10.14
CA TYR A 78 -10.11 -15.48 10.14
C TYR A 78 -10.65 -15.80 11.55
N ASN A 79 -9.77 -15.80 12.56
CA ASN A 79 -10.13 -16.07 13.95
C ASN A 79 -10.66 -14.84 14.72
N GLY A 80 -10.89 -13.72 14.05
CA GLY A 80 -11.41 -12.49 14.66
C GLY A 80 -10.37 -11.61 15.37
N THR A 81 -9.09 -11.99 15.39
CA THR A 81 -8.01 -11.15 15.95
C THR A 81 -7.69 -9.99 15.01
N PRO A 82 -7.58 -8.74 15.46
CA PRO A 82 -7.17 -7.63 14.60
C PRO A 82 -5.78 -7.83 13.99
N ILE A 83 -5.66 -7.69 12.67
CA ILE A 83 -4.37 -7.87 11.96
C ILE A 83 -3.30 -6.90 12.49
N SER A 84 -3.68 -5.66 12.81
CA SER A 84 -2.75 -4.66 13.35
C SER A 84 -2.19 -5.05 14.72
N SER A 85 -2.84 -5.93 15.49
CA SER A 85 -2.28 -6.42 16.76
C SER A 85 -1.13 -7.42 16.59
N LEU A 86 -0.97 -7.99 15.38
CA LEU A 86 0.10 -8.96 15.09
C LEU A 86 1.45 -8.29 14.83
N GLY A 87 1.49 -6.98 14.63
CA GLY A 87 2.70 -6.25 14.24
C GLY A 87 3.19 -6.62 12.84
N VAL A 88 4.52 -6.70 12.68
CA VAL A 88 5.14 -7.18 11.44
C VAL A 88 4.91 -8.69 11.33
N SER A 89 4.23 -9.13 10.27
CA SER A 89 3.91 -10.55 10.06
C SER A 89 4.24 -10.98 8.63
N HIS A 90 5.09 -12.00 8.53
CA HIS A 90 5.35 -12.65 7.25
C HIS A 90 4.11 -13.39 6.73
N ALA A 91 3.43 -14.13 7.60
CA ALA A 91 2.20 -14.88 7.30
C ALA A 91 1.11 -13.97 6.70
N MET A 92 0.93 -12.78 7.27
CA MET A 92 -0.08 -11.82 6.81
C MET A 92 0.44 -10.80 5.80
N HIS A 93 1.71 -10.89 5.38
CA HIS A 93 2.35 -9.88 4.53
C HIS A 93 2.13 -8.44 5.03
N THR A 94 2.35 -8.19 6.32
CA THR A 94 2.23 -6.86 6.92
C THR A 94 3.57 -6.32 7.38
N LEU A 95 3.67 -4.99 7.41
CA LEU A 95 4.75 -4.25 8.07
C LEU A 95 4.23 -3.63 9.37
N THR A 96 5.05 -2.78 10.00
CA THR A 96 4.70 -2.12 11.25
C THR A 96 3.38 -1.37 11.12
N PRO A 97 2.34 -1.74 11.88
CA PRO A 97 1.04 -1.09 11.78
C PRO A 97 1.12 0.37 12.24
N HIS A 98 0.20 1.19 11.75
CA HIS A 98 0.04 2.54 12.26
C HIS A 98 -0.54 2.51 13.68
N ALA A 99 -0.17 3.46 14.54
CA ALA A 99 -0.67 3.55 15.92
C ALA A 99 -2.21 3.66 16.00
N GLY A 100 -2.85 4.21 14.96
CA GLY A 100 -4.30 4.27 14.82
C GLY A 100 -4.98 2.95 14.43
N GLY A 101 -4.25 1.83 14.36
CA GLY A 101 -4.79 0.50 14.03
C GLY A 101 -4.79 0.13 12.54
N TRP A 102 -4.23 0.98 11.67
CA TRP A 102 -4.15 0.72 10.23
C TRP A 102 -3.15 -0.36 9.90
N VAL A 103 -3.52 -1.25 8.98
CA VAL A 103 -2.65 -2.31 8.51
C VAL A 103 -1.71 -1.75 7.45
N GLN A 104 -0.39 -1.85 7.68
CA GLN A 104 0.59 -1.50 6.66
C GLN A 104 0.85 -2.72 5.76
N VAL A 105 0.57 -2.59 4.47
CA VAL A 105 0.82 -3.65 3.49
C VAL A 105 2.32 -3.80 3.25
N CYS A 106 2.82 -5.04 3.28
CA CYS A 106 4.19 -5.34 2.91
C CYS A 106 4.35 -5.33 1.39
N HIS A 107 5.19 -4.42 0.90
CA HIS A 107 5.48 -4.26 -0.53
C HIS A 107 6.97 -4.47 -0.85
N TRP A 108 7.82 -3.50 -0.52
CA TRP A 108 9.27 -3.61 -0.55
C TRP A 108 9.84 -3.54 0.87
N ARG A 109 10.93 -4.29 1.08
CA ARG A 109 11.82 -4.06 2.22
C ARG A 109 12.63 -2.79 1.94
N ASP A 110 12.98 -2.04 2.99
CA ASP A 110 13.71 -0.77 2.81
C ASP A 110 15.03 -0.96 2.04
N ALA A 111 15.78 -2.02 2.32
CA ALA A 111 17.02 -2.35 1.62
C ALA A 111 16.85 -2.72 0.13
N ARG A 112 15.62 -2.90 -0.35
CA ARG A 112 15.29 -3.22 -1.76
C ARG A 112 14.52 -2.11 -2.45
N TRP A 113 14.26 -1.01 -1.75
CA TRP A 113 13.65 0.16 -2.36
C TRP A 113 14.70 0.93 -3.17
N HIS A 114 14.32 1.38 -4.36
CA HIS A 114 15.11 2.30 -5.16
C HIS A 114 14.18 3.27 -5.90
N SER A 115 14.70 4.43 -6.29
CA SER A 115 13.94 5.53 -6.89
C SER A 115 13.30 5.22 -8.25
N GLY A 116 13.65 4.09 -8.86
CA GLY A 116 13.02 3.60 -10.09
C GLY A 116 11.69 2.89 -9.87
N ILE A 117 11.34 2.53 -8.63
CA ILE A 117 10.05 1.92 -8.31
C ILE A 117 8.98 3.01 -8.32
N VAL A 118 7.90 2.76 -9.05
CA VAL A 118 6.76 3.67 -9.21
C VAL A 118 5.63 3.30 -8.24
N LEU A 119 4.82 4.28 -7.83
CA LEU A 119 3.71 4.11 -6.88
C LEU A 119 2.67 3.12 -7.40
N GLN A 120 2.49 3.02 -8.72
CA GLN A 120 1.65 2.01 -9.37
C GLN A 120 2.01 0.60 -8.91
N LYS A 121 3.29 0.25 -8.78
CA LYS A 121 3.70 -1.08 -8.34
C LYS A 121 3.36 -1.31 -6.85
N VAL A 122 3.37 -0.25 -6.04
CA VAL A 122 2.96 -0.29 -4.63
C VAL A 122 1.45 -0.55 -4.50
N PHE A 123 0.62 0.13 -5.29
CA PHE A 123 -0.81 -0.15 -5.35
C PHE A 123 -1.12 -1.54 -5.91
N LEU A 124 -0.43 -1.98 -6.98
CA LEU A 124 -0.60 -3.32 -7.54
C LEU A 124 -0.40 -4.41 -6.48
N LYS A 125 0.65 -4.28 -5.67
CA LYS A 125 0.90 -5.19 -4.56
C LYS A 125 -0.24 -5.21 -3.54
N ALA A 126 -0.85 -4.06 -3.29
CA ALA A 126 -1.96 -3.95 -2.35
C ALA A 126 -3.27 -4.54 -2.89
N LEU A 127 -3.55 -4.38 -4.19
CA LEU A 127 -4.67 -5.05 -4.85
C LEU A 127 -4.53 -6.57 -4.71
N ILE A 128 -3.34 -7.11 -4.99
CA ILE A 128 -3.04 -8.54 -4.79
C ILE A 128 -3.19 -8.95 -3.33
N TRP A 129 -2.74 -8.11 -2.39
CA TRP A 129 -2.85 -8.35 -0.96
C TRP A 129 -4.32 -8.43 -0.51
N ILE A 130 -5.18 -7.54 -1.01
CA ILE A 130 -6.62 -7.52 -0.72
C ILE A 130 -7.28 -8.83 -1.17
N GLU A 131 -7.00 -9.31 -2.38
CA GLU A 131 -7.55 -10.58 -2.86
C GLU A 131 -7.09 -11.76 -2.00
N ALA A 132 -5.84 -11.77 -1.56
CA ALA A 132 -5.35 -12.80 -0.66
C ALA A 132 -5.93 -12.70 0.75
N TYR A 133 -6.17 -11.49 1.23
CA TYR A 133 -6.88 -11.26 2.49
C TYR A 133 -8.31 -11.80 2.43
N GLU A 134 -9.01 -11.60 1.32
CA GLU A 134 -10.32 -12.21 1.08
C GLU A 134 -10.27 -13.75 1.13
N GLN A 135 -9.23 -14.35 0.54
CA GLN A 135 -9.02 -15.80 0.64
C GLN A 135 -8.69 -16.25 2.07
N HIS A 136 -7.94 -15.46 2.83
CA HIS A 136 -7.69 -15.72 4.24
C HIS A 136 -8.99 -15.70 5.06
N LEU A 137 -9.85 -14.70 4.85
CA LEU A 137 -11.16 -14.64 5.50
C LEU A 137 -12.06 -15.84 5.15
N ALA A 138 -11.94 -16.37 3.93
CA ALA A 138 -12.73 -17.53 3.50
C ALA A 138 -12.19 -18.88 4.00
N THR A 139 -10.86 -19.01 4.15
CA THR A 139 -10.21 -20.33 4.31
C THR A 139 -9.40 -20.49 5.58
N GLY A 140 -9.06 -19.40 6.28
CA GLY A 140 -8.14 -19.39 7.40
C GLY A 140 -6.66 -19.56 7.04
N ARG A 141 -6.33 -19.72 5.75
CA ARG A 141 -4.94 -19.86 5.29
C ARG A 141 -4.20 -18.53 5.32
N ASP A 142 -2.90 -18.55 5.57
CA ASP A 142 -2.05 -17.36 5.61
C ASP A 142 -1.98 -16.67 4.24
N LEU A 143 -1.80 -15.33 4.22
CA LEU A 143 -1.65 -14.58 2.96
C LEU A 143 -0.38 -15.01 2.19
N ALA A 144 0.65 -15.46 2.90
CA ALA A 144 1.89 -15.96 2.32
C ALA A 144 1.69 -17.18 1.40
N ASP A 145 0.59 -17.91 1.56
CA ASP A 145 0.22 -19.02 0.66
C ASP A 145 -0.27 -18.54 -0.71
N PHE A 146 -0.80 -17.33 -0.78
CA PHE A 146 -1.42 -16.76 -2.00
C PHE A 146 -0.53 -15.70 -2.65
N VAL A 147 0.26 -14.99 -1.84
CA VAL A 147 1.03 -13.83 -2.26
C VAL A 147 2.48 -14.07 -1.95
N ARG A 148 3.34 -13.95 -2.96
CA ARG A 148 4.77 -13.99 -2.76
C ARG A 148 5.30 -12.59 -2.46
N SER A 149 6.41 -12.52 -1.74
CA SER A 149 7.24 -11.31 -1.73
C SER A 149 7.59 -10.92 -3.18
N MET A 150 7.59 -9.63 -3.50
CA MET A 150 7.96 -9.18 -4.86
C MET A 150 9.38 -9.69 -5.17
N ALA A 151 9.48 -10.53 -6.20
CA ALA A 151 10.74 -11.06 -6.70
C ALA A 151 11.27 -10.16 -7.82
N GLU A 152 12.58 -10.11 -7.98
CA GLU A 152 13.22 -9.43 -9.10
C GLU A 152 13.16 -10.33 -10.35
N VAL A 153 13.00 -9.71 -11.52
CA VAL A 153 13.65 -10.24 -12.72
C VAL A 153 15.06 -9.68 -12.66
N ALA A 154 16.05 -10.56 -12.52
CA ALA A 154 17.46 -10.22 -12.54
C ALA A 154 17.90 -9.65 -13.90
#